data_AF-A0A5C4LNB7-F1
#
_entry.id   AF-A0A5C4LNB7-F1
#
_cell.length_a   1.000
_cell.length_b   1.000
_cell.length_c   1.000
_cell.angle_alpha   90.00
_cell.angle_beta   90.00
_cell.angle_gamma   90.00
#
_symmetry.space_group_name_H-M   'P 1'
#
loop_
_entity.id
_entity.type
_entity.pdbx_description
1 polymer ?
#
loop_
_entity_poly.entity_id
_entity_poly.type
_entity_poly.pdbx_seq_one_letter_code
_entity_poly.pdbx_strand_id
1 'polypeptide(L)' 'MDHATLTRKARCGRRDWISWRDKTGIIVAMPRSPAALKAALLAVGTQGRFTLVEACTATRFTYRWRDGIRMIRNSRFGC' A
#
# COMPACT_ATOMS: atom_id res chain seq x y z
N MET A 1 5.40 -0.60 12.22
CA MET A 1 6.57 -0.07 11.50
C MET A 1 6.37 1.41 11.25
N ASP A 2 7.36 2.26 11.50
CA ASP A 2 7.23 3.71 11.35
C ASP A 2 7.30 4.17 9.87
N HIS A 3 6.63 5.27 9.56
CA HIS A 3 6.52 5.84 8.21
C HIS A 3 7.88 6.28 7.64
N ALA A 4 8.78 6.83 8.46
CA ALA A 4 10.11 7.23 7.98
C ALA A 4 10.92 6.03 7.47
N THR A 5 10.76 4.87 8.11
CA THR A 5 11.41 3.62 7.70
C THR A 5 10.85 3.10 6.38
N LEU A 6 9.54 3.22 6.16
CA LEU A 6 8.85 2.86 4.91
C LEU A 6 9.36 3.70 3.73
N THR A 7 9.43 5.01 3.91
CA THR A 7 9.93 5.96 2.91
C THR A 7 11.37 5.63 2.52
N ARG A 8 12.24 5.35 3.51
CA ARG A 8 13.62 4.93 3.26
C ARG A 8 13.69 3.61 2.49
N LYS A 9 12.87 2.61 2.86
CA LYS A 9 12.82 1.32 2.15
C LYS A 9 12.33 1.46 0.71
N ALA A 10 11.34 2.31 0.45
CA ALA A 10 10.85 2.57 -0.89
C ALA A 10 11.95 3.21 -1.76
N ARG A 11 12.60 4.25 -1.23
CA ARG A 11 13.67 4.98 -1.93
C ARG A 11 14.91 4.12 -2.22
N CYS A 12 15.40 3.38 -1.22
CA CYS A 12 16.61 2.56 -1.37
C CYS A 12 16.35 1.24 -2.10
N GLY A 13 15.14 0.67 -1.97
CA GLY A 13 14.80 -0.62 -2.56
C GLY A 13 14.28 -0.56 -4.00
N ARG A 14 14.04 0.65 -4.54
CA ARG A 14 13.42 0.87 -5.87
C ARG A 14 12.12 0.08 -6.06
N ARG A 15 11.33 -0.06 -4.98
CA ARG A 15 10.05 -0.77 -4.99
C ARG A 15 9.01 0.04 -4.26
N ASP A 16 7.81 0.09 -4.81
CA ASP A 16 6.68 0.70 -4.12
C ASP A 16 6.30 -0.14 -2.90
N TRP A 17 5.79 0.51 -1.87
CA TRP A 17 5.32 -0.14 -0.66
C TRP A 17 3.88 0.22 -0.38
N ILE A 18 3.10 -0.74 0.13
CA ILE A 18 1.77 -0.51 0.64
C ILE A 18 1.81 -0.68 2.15
N SER A 19 1.20 0.25 2.89
CA SER A 19 1.01 0.15 4.33
C SER A 19 -0.44 0.40 4.72
N TRP A 20 -0.92 -0.31 5.72
CA TRP A 20 -2.28 -0.17 6.24
C TRP A 20 -2.32 -0.49 7.72
N ARG A 21 -3.39 -0.08 8.39
CA ARG A 21 -3.70 -0.57 9.74
C ARG A 21 -4.55 -1.83 9.62
N ASP A 22 -4.13 -2.88 10.29
CA ASP A 22 -4.94 -4.09 10.43
C ASP A 22 -6.05 -3.90 11.48
N LYS A 23 -6.86 -4.94 11.67
CA LYS A 23 -7.97 -4.94 12.64
C LYS A 23 -7.51 -4.80 14.10
N THR A 24 -6.25 -5.08 14.38
CA THR A 24 -5.63 -4.93 15.72
C THR A 24 -5.05 -3.53 15.93
N GLY A 25 -5.10 -2.67 14.90
CA GLY A 25 -4.55 -1.31 14.92
C GLY A 25 -3.06 -1.26 14.58
N ILE A 26 -2.42 -2.40 14.28
CA ILE A 26 -0.99 -2.46 13.94
C ILE A 26 -0.79 -2.01 12.49
N ILE A 27 0.24 -1.18 12.28
CA ILE A 27 0.65 -0.78 10.93
C ILE A 27 1.47 -1.91 10.31
N VAL A 28 0.86 -2.57 9.32
CA VAL A 28 1.47 -3.57 8.46
C VAL A 28 1.96 -2.90 7.19
N ALA A 29 3.09 -3.37 6.65
CA ALA A 29 3.68 -2.83 5.42
C ALA A 29 4.33 -3.92 4.59
N MET A 30 4.07 -3.92 3.28
CA MET A 30 4.58 -4.91 2.34
C MET A 30 4.95 -4.25 1.00
N PRO A 31 5.90 -4.80 0.23
CA PRO A 31 6.13 -4.37 -1.14
C PRO A 31 4.84 -4.46 -1.98
N ARG A 32 4.63 -3.49 -2.86
CA ARG A 32 3.46 -3.44 -3.74
C ARG A 32 3.41 -4.70 -4.58
N SER A 33 2.31 -5.43 -4.44
CA SER A 33 1.97 -6.60 -5.23
C SER A 33 0.45 -6.77 -5.22
N PRO A 34 -0.14 -7.52 -6.18
CA PRO A 34 -1.57 -7.82 -6.14
C PRO A 34 -2.00 -8.50 -4.84
N ALA A 35 -1.15 -9.36 -4.27
CA ALA A 35 -1.41 -10.04 -3.00
C ALA A 35 -1.40 -9.07 -1.81
N ALA A 36 -0.39 -8.19 -1.71
CA ALA A 36 -0.32 -7.18 -0.67
C ALA A 36 -1.50 -6.20 -0.73
N LEU A 37 -1.91 -5.80 -1.95
CA LEU A 37 -3.05 -4.92 -2.15
C LEU A 37 -4.36 -5.60 -1.71
N LYS A 38 -4.56 -6.89 -2.03
CA LYS A 38 -5.70 -7.68 -1.52
C LYS A 38 -5.69 -7.76 0.01
N ALA A 39 -4.54 -8.06 0.61
CA ALA A 39 -4.41 -8.14 2.07
C ALA A 39 -4.76 -6.80 2.74
N ALA A 40 -4.26 -5.69 2.19
CA ALA A 40 -4.61 -4.35 2.64
C ALA A 40 -6.12 -4.10 2.55
N LEU A 41 -6.74 -4.40 1.41
CA LEU A 41 -8.18 -4.22 1.20
C LEU A 41 -9.04 -5.06 2.16
N LEU A 42 -8.66 -6.29 2.43
CA LEU A 42 -9.36 -7.17 3.37
C LEU A 42 -9.21 -6.68 4.82
N ALA A 43 -8.04 -6.16 5.17
CA ALA A 43 -7.75 -5.66 6.51
C ALA A 43 -8.47 -4.34 6.82
N VAL A 44 -8.39 -3.37 5.90
CA VAL A 44 -8.99 -2.04 6.11
C VAL A 44 -10.51 -2.04 5.92
N GLY A 45 -11.04 -3.03 5.20
CA GLY A 45 -12.47 -3.13 4.89
C GLY A 45 -12.98 -2.03 3.97
N THR A 46 -14.28 -2.05 3.66
CA THR A 46 -14.90 -1.20 2.63
C THR A 46 -14.89 0.30 2.95
N GLN A 47 -14.74 0.67 4.23
CA GLN A 47 -14.68 2.05 4.71
C GLN A 47 -13.25 2.53 5.02
N GLY A 48 -12.27 1.62 4.98
CA GLY A 48 -10.91 1.94 5.37
C GLY A 48 -10.05 2.57 4.28
N ARG A 49 -8.85 2.97 4.69
CA ARG A 49 -7.83 3.58 3.84
C ARG A 49 -6.51 2.83 3.97
N PHE A 50 -5.76 2.77 2.88
CA PHE A 50 -4.40 2.29 2.87
C PHE A 50 -3.49 3.34 2.24
N THR A 51 -2.20 3.24 2.49
CA THR A 51 -1.18 4.17 1.97
C THR A 51 -0.27 3.44 1.01
N LEU A 52 -0.04 4.03 -0.16
CA LEU A 52 1.02 3.65 -1.09
C LEU A 52 2.18 4.62 -0.92
N VAL A 53 3.40 4.09 -0.89
CA VAL A 53 4.65 4.86 -0.91
C VAL A 53 5.38 4.51 -2.19
N GLU A 54 5.53 5.49 -3.07
CA GLU A 54 6.24 5.29 -4.34
C GLU A 54 7.75 5.19 -4.14
N ALA A 55 8.37 4.30 -4.91
CA ALA A 55 9.81 4.07 -4.86
C ALA A 55 10.63 5.31 -5.23
N CYS A 56 10.27 5.98 -6.32
CA CYS A 56 11.10 7.01 -6.93
C CYS A 56 11.03 8.35 -6.19
N THR A 57 9.83 8.73 -5.79
CA THR A 57 9.53 10.04 -5.18
C THR A 57 9.47 9.97 -3.65
N ALA A 58 9.33 8.77 -3.10
CA ALA A 58 9.02 8.57 -1.68
C ALA A 58 7.73 9.29 -1.24
N THR A 59 6.89 9.65 -2.21
CA THR A 59 5.60 10.32 -2.00
C THR A 59 4.60 9.32 -1.44
N ARG A 60 3.77 9.81 -0.52
CA ARG A 60 2.74 9.03 0.17
C ARG A 60 1.38 9.37 -0.40
N PHE A 61 0.70 8.36 -0.94
CA PHE A 61 -0.67 8.49 -1.42
C PHE A 61 -1.59 7.70 -0.51
N THR A 62 -2.65 8.34 -0.02
CA THR A 62 -3.68 7.64 0.76
C THR A 62 -4.87 7.35 -0.14
N TYR A 63 -5.18 6.07 -0.28
CA TYR A 63 -6.26 5.57 -1.14
C TYR A 63 -7.41 5.02 -0.31
N ARG A 64 -8.64 5.16 -0.81
CA ARG A 64 -9.80 4.47 -0.24
C ARG A 64 -9.84 3.05 -0.76
N TRP A 65 -10.54 2.17 -0.04
CA TRP A 65 -10.75 0.78 -0.45
C TRP A 65 -11.24 0.63 -1.91
N ARG A 66 -12.17 1.48 -2.33
CA ARG A 66 -12.72 1.48 -3.71
C ARG A 66 -11.65 1.76 -4.77
N ASP A 67 -10.69 2.63 -4.47
CA ASP A 67 -9.57 2.94 -5.38
C ASP A 67 -8.65 1.73 -5.51
N GLY A 68 -8.42 0.99 -4.41
CA GLY A 68 -7.64 -0.23 -4.45
C GLY A 68 -8.26 -1.36 -5.29
N ILE A 69 -9.60 -1.46 -5.39
CA ILE A 69 -10.23 -2.38 -6.36
C ILE A 69 -9.84 -2.02 -7.79
N ARG A 70 -9.87 -0.74 -8.14
CA ARG A 70 -9.45 -0.25 -9.46
C ARG A 70 -7.97 -0.58 -9.70
N MET A 71 -7.13 -0.37 -8.70
CA MET A 71 -5.70 -0.72 -8.77
C MET A 71 -5.46 -2.23 -8.99
N ILE A 72 -6.21 -3.13 -8.35
CA ILE A 72 -6.12 -4.58 -8.61
C ILE A 72 -6.54 -4.93 -10.04
N ARG A 73 -7.61 -4.31 -10.55
CA ARG A 73 -8.05 -4.53 -11.92
C ARG A 73 -6.97 -4.07 -12.90
N ASN A 74 -6.37 -2.92 -12.63
CA ASN A 74 -5.34 -2.32 -13.49
C ASN A 74 -3.98 -3.00 -13.39
N SER A 75 -3.67 -3.68 -12.28
CA SER A 75 -2.40 -4.40 -12.11
C SER A 75 -2.24 -5.57 -13.09
N ARG A 76 -3.32 -6.00 -13.76
CA ARG A 76 -3.28 -7.00 -14.84
C ARG A 76 -2.71 -6.44 -16.14
N PHE A 77 -2.74 -5.12 -16.33
CA PHE A 77 -2.36 -4.46 -17.57
C PHE A 77 -0.94 -3.90 -17.54
N GLY A 78 -0.15 -4.18 -16.49
CA GLY A 78 1.27 -3.85 -16.44
C GLY A 78 1.55 -2.36 -16.63
N CYS A 79 1.20 -1.55 -15.63
CA CYS A 79 1.68 -0.18 -15.51
C CYS A 79 2.51 -0.04 -14.23
#